data_AF-A0A9X3PBU4-F1
#
_entry.id   AF-A0A9X3PBU4-F1
#
_cell.length_a   1.000
_cell.length_b   1.000
_cell.length_c   1.000
_cell.angle_alpha   90.00
_cell.angle_beta   90.00
_cell.angle_gamma   90.00
#
_symmetry.space_group_name_H-M   'P 1'
#
loop_
_entity.id
_entity.type
_entity.pdbx_description
1 polymer ?
#
loop_
_entity_poly.entity_id
_entity_poly.type
_entity_poly.pdbx_seq_one_letter_code
_entity_poly.pdbx_strand_id
1 'polypeptide(L)'
;MSEQQQSGTRRSPSIGRRNLLRGAIVAGGIAAAGAGALGIAQAQAYSHPGMLIQNDDIDRMRSAVQGNREPWISGWNRLINNSHSFSTWNPRPVERIIRGNNGTDPENYWLLMNDMHAAYQNGLRWRISGDTAHRDCAVRILNAWSGTLKEIGGWTETSLAAGIYGYQAANAAELVRDAPGFDRARFRTMLANVFYTLNNDFLVRRHGTCDGHYWANWDLCNMASILSIGIFNDDKAKVDQAIEYFWNGKGQGSIEHVIPFIHGDLAQWQESGRDQAHTMMGIGLMAEFMEMAWSQGIDLYSARDSAFAKAAEYVARYNNGHSVPFTKFVWYNGHNCTYNEQTVISEGGRGQIRPVWELVYSHYYGRLGRAMPNVLEMLSKVRPEGGGGDYGTASGGFDSLGLGTLAYVQERKPTTLNRLQSYNYQDRYVRHIQYDVRLDNTISPAADAQFRLVPGLADAAGVSFEAANKPGYYLRHYNYDFRLDPNNGSSTFAADATFHSVAGLADGSWRSFRSHSHPDRYIRHYDYLLKLESVSTATGRADATFRITT
;
A
#
# COMPACT_ATOMS: atom_id res chain seq x y z
N MET A 1 54.25 35.74 -30.88
CA MET A 1 54.07 34.45 -30.18
C MET A 1 53.84 34.79 -28.73
N SER A 2 52.74 34.28 -28.19
CA SER A 2 51.87 34.90 -27.19
C SER A 2 52.32 34.84 -25.73
N GLU A 3 51.79 35.82 -24.99
CA GLU A 3 51.99 36.27 -23.60
C GLU A 3 51.71 35.28 -22.46
N GLN A 4 52.25 35.67 -21.29
CA GLN A 4 52.04 35.13 -19.94
C GLN A 4 50.61 35.34 -19.42
N GLN A 5 50.15 34.47 -18.51
CA GLN A 5 49.25 34.88 -17.41
C GLN A 5 49.34 33.99 -16.17
N GLN A 6 49.33 34.65 -15.01
CA GLN A 6 49.34 34.11 -13.64
C GLN A 6 47.94 33.71 -13.12
N SER A 7 48.00 32.93 -12.03
CA SER A 7 47.10 32.96 -10.86
C SER A 7 45.86 32.04 -10.85
N GLY A 8 45.57 31.53 -9.64
CA GLY A 8 44.21 31.20 -9.24
C GLY A 8 44.02 29.82 -8.61
N THR A 9 44.39 29.68 -7.35
CA THR A 9 43.75 28.71 -6.44
C THR A 9 42.23 28.97 -6.42
N ARG A 10 41.46 28.13 -7.12
CA ARG A 10 39.99 28.12 -6.99
C ARG A 10 39.53 26.91 -6.20
N ARG A 11 39.18 27.17 -4.94
CA ARG A 11 38.16 26.40 -4.23
C ARG A 11 36.86 26.48 -5.05
N SER A 12 36.32 25.34 -5.44
CA SER A 12 34.95 25.21 -5.93
C SER A 12 34.05 24.58 -4.86
N PRO A 13 32.75 24.95 -4.85
CA PRO A 13 32.03 25.22 -3.62
C PRO A 13 31.27 24.00 -3.10
N SER A 14 31.13 23.95 -1.77
CA SER A 14 30.13 23.13 -1.09
C SER A 14 28.73 23.44 -1.63
N ILE A 15 28.11 22.48 -2.31
CA ILE A 15 26.69 22.57 -2.68
C ILE A 15 25.89 22.37 -1.40
N GLY A 16 25.26 23.47 -0.97
CA GLY A 16 24.46 23.54 0.24
C GLY A 16 23.20 22.69 0.17
N ARG A 17 22.90 22.04 1.29
CA ARG A 17 21.57 21.53 1.64
C ARG A 17 20.52 22.62 1.44
N ARG A 18 19.62 22.44 0.48
CA ARG A 18 18.23 22.96 0.48
C ARG A 18 17.52 22.54 -0.80
N ASN A 19 16.54 21.65 -0.66
CA ASN A 19 15.21 21.64 -1.30
C ASN A 19 14.67 20.21 -1.40
N LEU A 20 14.36 19.61 -0.24
CA LEU A 20 13.41 18.50 -0.14
C LEU A 20 12.08 19.10 0.33
N LEU A 21 11.21 19.43 -0.62
CA LEU A 21 9.80 19.71 -0.40
C LEU A 21 9.04 19.33 -1.69
N ARG A 22 8.77 18.04 -1.82
CA ARG A 22 7.66 17.50 -2.62
C ARG A 22 7.07 16.30 -1.90
N GLY A 23 6.48 16.55 -0.74
CA GLY A 23 5.40 15.73 -0.20
C GLY A 23 4.12 16.50 -0.44
N ALA A 24 3.27 16.04 -1.34
CA ALA A 24 1.92 16.57 -1.48
C ALA A 24 1.13 16.15 -0.23
N ILE A 25 1.04 17.05 0.76
CA ILE A 25 0.12 16.91 1.87
C ILE A 25 -1.27 17.22 1.31
N VAL A 26 -2.09 16.18 1.11
CA VAL A 26 -3.53 16.36 0.91
C VAL A 26 -4.16 16.54 2.29
N ALA A 27 -4.17 17.77 2.80
CA ALA A 27 -4.98 18.16 3.95
C ALA A 27 -6.22 18.90 3.44
N GLY A 28 -7.39 18.38 3.76
CA GLY A 28 -8.67 18.99 3.41
C GLY A 28 -8.91 20.31 4.15
N GLY A 29 -9.33 21.32 3.38
CA GLY A 29 -10.26 22.40 3.75
C GLY A 29 -9.89 23.39 4.87
N ILE A 30 -9.58 24.63 4.50
CA ILE A 30 -10.41 25.85 4.70
C ILE A 30 -9.59 27.05 4.21
N ALA A 31 -10.17 27.82 3.28
CA ALA A 31 -9.62 29.09 2.84
C ALA A 31 -9.89 30.18 3.89
N ALA A 32 -8.83 30.82 4.37
CA ALA A 32 -8.88 32.19 4.90
C ALA A 32 -7.53 32.86 4.60
N ALA A 33 -7.55 33.84 3.71
CA ALA A 33 -6.40 34.72 3.46
C ALA A 33 -6.22 35.67 4.65
N GLY A 34 -5.04 35.65 5.26
CA GLY A 34 -4.66 36.56 6.35
C GLY A 34 -3.17 36.46 6.64
N ALA A 35 -2.47 37.58 6.51
CA ALA A 35 -1.03 37.69 6.59
C ALA A 35 -0.45 37.32 7.97
N GLY A 36 0.72 36.67 7.97
CA GLY A 36 1.74 36.84 9.00
C GLY A 36 1.50 36.16 10.35
N ALA A 37 1.57 34.84 10.38
CA ALA A 37 2.05 34.11 11.55
C ALA A 37 3.11 33.12 11.09
N LEU A 38 4.36 33.29 11.53
CA LEU A 38 5.37 32.24 11.47
C LEU A 38 4.84 31.08 12.31
N GLY A 39 4.17 30.14 11.64
CA GLY A 39 3.69 28.92 12.27
C GLY A 39 4.88 28.19 12.84
N ILE A 40 4.94 28.12 14.19
CA ILE A 40 5.73 27.11 14.87
C ILE A 40 5.26 25.78 14.27
N ALA A 41 6.13 25.08 13.55
CA ALA A 41 5.81 23.78 12.99
C ALA A 41 5.36 22.89 14.16
N GLN A 42 4.05 22.63 14.26
CA GLN A 42 3.53 21.66 15.21
C GLN A 42 4.19 20.33 14.89
N ALA A 43 4.73 19.67 15.92
CA ALA A 43 5.21 18.30 15.77
C ALA A 43 4.04 17.46 15.20
N GLN A 44 4.31 16.73 14.12
CA GLN A 44 3.34 15.79 13.56
C GLN A 44 2.95 14.81 14.68
N ALA A 45 1.70 14.86 15.13
CA ALA A 45 1.16 13.84 16.01
C ALA A 45 0.88 12.59 15.16
N TYR A 46 1.35 11.43 15.62
CA TYR A 46 1.04 10.17 14.98
C TYR A 46 -0.30 9.63 15.49
N SER A 47 -1.06 9.01 14.59
CA SER A 47 -2.30 8.31 14.92
C SER A 47 -1.98 7.01 15.65
N HIS A 48 -2.78 6.68 16.68
CA HIS A 48 -2.65 5.45 17.45
C HIS A 48 -4.02 4.82 17.78
N PRO A 49 -4.23 3.50 17.56
CA PRO A 49 -3.42 2.63 16.70
C PRO A 49 -3.30 3.19 15.29
N GLY A 50 -2.08 3.27 14.75
CA GLY A 50 -1.85 3.87 13.42
C GLY A 50 -0.76 3.19 12.60
N MET A 51 -0.50 1.90 12.85
CA MET A 51 0.36 1.11 11.96
C MET A 51 -0.52 0.30 11.01
N LEU A 52 -0.41 -1.03 10.98
CA LEU A 52 -1.20 -1.86 10.06
C LEU A 52 -2.69 -1.88 10.39
N ILE A 53 -3.05 -1.68 11.66
CA ILE A 53 -4.44 -1.69 12.13
C ILE A 53 -4.77 -0.35 12.76
N GLN A 54 -5.80 0.32 12.27
CA GLN A 54 -6.36 1.56 12.82
C GLN A 54 -7.66 1.31 13.60
N ASN A 55 -8.15 2.32 14.31
CA ASN A 55 -9.44 2.22 15.02
C ASN A 55 -10.61 1.91 14.08
N ASP A 56 -10.67 2.53 12.90
CA ASP A 56 -11.70 2.26 11.89
C ASP A 56 -11.65 0.80 11.39
N ASP A 57 -10.45 0.20 11.32
CA ASP A 57 -10.29 -1.22 10.98
C ASP A 57 -10.83 -2.12 12.09
N ILE A 58 -10.56 -1.78 13.35
CA ILE A 58 -11.07 -2.51 14.50
C ILE A 58 -12.60 -2.48 14.55
N ASP A 59 -13.19 -1.30 14.35
CA ASP A 59 -14.64 -1.15 14.38
C ASP A 59 -15.29 -1.89 13.20
N ARG A 60 -14.67 -1.85 12.01
CA ARG A 60 -15.10 -2.63 10.84
C ARG A 60 -15.05 -4.13 11.13
N MET A 61 -13.92 -4.64 11.62
CA MET A 61 -13.74 -6.05 11.97
C MET A 61 -14.78 -6.49 13.00
N ARG A 62 -14.93 -5.73 14.10
CA ARG A 62 -15.88 -6.04 15.17
C ARG A 62 -17.31 -6.10 14.64
N SER A 63 -17.74 -5.06 13.93
CA SER A 63 -19.11 -4.99 13.38
C SER A 63 -19.38 -6.12 12.40
N ALA A 64 -18.44 -6.42 11.50
CA ALA A 64 -18.60 -7.49 10.51
C ALA A 64 -18.65 -8.87 11.15
N VAL A 65 -17.78 -9.16 12.13
CA VAL A 65 -17.78 -10.44 12.85
C VAL A 65 -19.05 -10.62 13.68
N GLN A 66 -19.46 -9.60 14.45
CA GLN A 66 -20.71 -9.66 15.22
C GLN A 66 -21.95 -9.82 14.34
N GLY A 67 -21.91 -9.27 13.13
CA GLY A 67 -22.95 -9.43 12.12
C GLY A 67 -22.86 -10.71 11.28
N ASN A 68 -21.93 -11.62 11.56
CA ASN A 68 -21.65 -12.83 10.77
C ASN A 68 -21.47 -12.54 9.25
N ARG A 69 -20.83 -11.42 8.91
CA ARG A 69 -20.65 -10.99 7.52
C ARG A 69 -19.42 -11.62 6.88
N GLU A 70 -19.60 -12.20 5.69
CA GLU A 70 -18.49 -12.62 4.85
C GLU A 70 -17.81 -11.42 4.16
N PRO A 71 -16.49 -11.46 3.93
CA PRO A 71 -15.57 -12.55 4.26
C PRO A 71 -14.98 -12.49 5.69
N TRP A 72 -15.34 -11.47 6.49
CA TRP A 72 -14.75 -11.27 7.82
C TRP A 72 -14.99 -12.42 8.79
N ILE A 73 -16.18 -13.01 8.79
CA ILE A 73 -16.49 -14.13 9.68
C ILE A 73 -15.61 -15.35 9.36
N SER A 74 -15.31 -15.61 8.09
CA SER A 74 -14.34 -16.63 7.67
C SER A 74 -12.93 -16.31 8.16
N GLY A 75 -12.49 -15.04 8.07
CA GLY A 75 -11.21 -14.58 8.62
C GLY A 75 -11.13 -14.72 10.14
N TRP A 76 -12.22 -14.41 10.85
CA TRP A 76 -12.33 -14.60 12.30
C TRP A 76 -12.25 -16.07 12.69
N ASN A 77 -12.96 -16.95 11.98
CA ASN A 77 -12.88 -18.39 12.20
C ASN A 77 -11.46 -18.91 12.00
N ARG A 78 -10.71 -18.37 11.03
CA ARG A 78 -9.30 -18.71 10.85
C ARG A 78 -8.44 -18.26 12.03
N LEU A 79 -8.65 -17.04 12.53
CA LEU A 79 -7.97 -16.54 13.73
C LEU A 79 -8.23 -17.43 14.96
N ILE A 80 -9.49 -17.68 15.33
CA ILE A 80 -9.80 -18.40 16.58
C ILE A 80 -9.39 -19.88 16.57
N ASN A 81 -9.21 -20.47 15.39
CA ASN A 81 -8.73 -21.84 15.23
C ASN A 81 -7.19 -21.94 15.22
N ASN A 82 -6.48 -20.81 15.09
CA ASN A 82 -5.02 -20.80 15.16
C ASN A 82 -4.56 -20.82 16.62
N SER A 83 -3.69 -21.77 16.97
CA SER A 83 -3.21 -21.99 18.34
C SER A 83 -2.40 -20.81 18.91
N HIS A 84 -1.80 -19.98 18.06
CA HIS A 84 -1.16 -18.72 18.46
C HIS A 84 -2.16 -17.72 19.07
N SER A 85 -3.45 -17.85 18.75
CA SER A 85 -4.51 -16.97 19.23
C SER A 85 -5.11 -17.42 20.58
N PHE A 86 -4.61 -18.51 21.18
CA PHE A 86 -5.12 -18.98 22.47
C PHE A 86 -4.59 -18.11 23.61
N SER A 87 -5.48 -17.67 24.50
CA SER A 87 -5.13 -16.84 25.66
C SER A 87 -4.22 -17.55 26.68
N THR A 88 -4.16 -18.89 26.59
CA THR A 88 -3.29 -19.76 27.38
C THR A 88 -1.86 -19.87 26.84
N TRP A 89 -1.53 -19.20 25.72
CA TRP A 89 -0.17 -19.22 25.16
C TRP A 89 0.88 -18.78 26.18
N ASN A 90 2.01 -19.49 26.29
CA ASN A 90 3.09 -19.14 27.20
C ASN A 90 4.31 -18.62 26.43
N PRO A 91 4.77 -17.37 26.66
CA PRO A 91 5.95 -16.85 25.99
C PRO A 91 7.21 -17.58 26.45
N ARG A 92 8.22 -17.57 25.58
CA ARG A 92 9.53 -18.22 25.77
C ARG A 92 10.66 -17.19 25.55
N PRO A 93 10.70 -16.11 26.35
CA PRO A 93 11.70 -15.07 26.20
C PRO A 93 13.10 -15.62 26.52
N VAL A 94 14.09 -15.15 25.77
CA VAL A 94 15.51 -15.44 26.00
C VAL A 94 16.33 -14.15 25.87
N GLU A 95 17.48 -14.09 26.54
CA GLU A 95 18.31 -12.88 26.52
C GLU A 95 18.92 -12.60 25.15
N ARG A 96 19.17 -13.65 24.37
CA ARG A 96 19.83 -13.57 23.07
C ARG A 96 19.09 -14.40 22.04
N ILE A 97 18.67 -13.73 20.97
CA ILE A 97 18.13 -14.36 19.77
C ILE A 97 19.25 -14.55 18.74
N ILE A 98 19.33 -15.72 18.12
CA ILE A 98 20.32 -16.07 17.10
C ILE A 98 19.59 -16.42 15.82
N ARG A 99 19.96 -15.73 14.73
CA ARG A 99 19.57 -16.07 13.36
C ARG A 99 20.80 -15.98 12.45
N GLY A 100 20.99 -16.99 11.62
CA GLY A 100 22.20 -17.22 10.84
C GLY A 100 23.23 -17.99 11.65
N ASN A 101 23.64 -19.15 11.12
CA ASN A 101 24.66 -20.01 11.72
C ASN A 101 25.97 -19.24 11.93
N ASN A 102 26.37 -19.07 13.20
CA ASN A 102 27.64 -18.45 13.56
C ASN A 102 28.77 -19.40 13.95
N GLY A 103 28.55 -20.69 13.76
CA GLY A 103 29.49 -21.76 14.09
C GLY A 103 29.56 -22.07 15.58
N THR A 104 28.90 -21.29 16.45
CA THR A 104 29.02 -21.42 17.92
C THR A 104 27.67 -21.52 18.62
N ASP A 105 26.70 -20.71 18.22
CA ASP A 105 25.39 -20.62 18.85
C ASP A 105 24.32 -21.26 17.94
N PRO A 106 23.49 -22.18 18.46
CA PRO A 106 22.36 -22.67 17.69
C PRO A 106 21.38 -21.52 17.42
N GLU A 107 20.78 -21.52 16.23
CA GLU A 107 19.66 -20.61 15.94
C GLU A 107 18.57 -20.84 16.98
N ASN A 108 17.81 -19.79 17.32
CA ASN A 108 16.65 -19.89 18.22
C ASN A 108 15.56 -18.85 17.90
N TYR A 109 15.68 -18.15 16.76
CA TYR A 109 14.80 -17.06 16.36
C TYR A 109 13.31 -17.43 16.26
N TRP A 110 13.00 -18.72 16.07
CA TRP A 110 11.62 -19.19 16.06
C TRP A 110 10.90 -18.92 17.38
N LEU A 111 11.62 -18.80 18.51
CA LEU A 111 11.03 -18.42 19.79
C LEU A 111 10.38 -17.04 19.71
N LEU A 112 11.14 -16.05 19.25
CA LEU A 112 10.68 -14.67 19.09
C LEU A 112 9.58 -14.59 18.03
N MET A 113 9.80 -15.22 16.88
CA MET A 113 8.86 -15.27 15.76
C MET A 113 7.47 -15.77 16.20
N ASN A 114 7.39 -16.95 16.82
CA ASN A 114 6.10 -17.52 17.24
C ASN A 114 5.44 -16.66 18.31
N ASP A 115 6.21 -16.11 19.25
CA ASP A 115 5.65 -15.29 20.33
C ASP A 115 5.14 -13.93 19.85
N MET A 116 5.82 -13.26 18.90
CA MET A 116 5.33 -11.99 18.33
C MET A 116 4.02 -12.19 17.56
N HIS A 117 3.90 -13.31 16.84
CA HIS A 117 2.66 -13.68 16.17
C HIS A 117 1.55 -14.02 17.18
N ALA A 118 1.86 -14.74 18.26
CA ALA A 118 0.89 -15.00 19.32
C ALA A 118 0.41 -13.70 20.00
N ALA A 119 1.31 -12.74 20.25
CA ALA A 119 0.95 -11.43 20.78
C ALA A 119 0.03 -10.66 19.83
N TYR A 120 0.35 -10.61 18.53
CA TYR A 120 -0.48 -9.94 17.52
C TYR A 120 -1.87 -10.58 17.42
N GLN A 121 -1.94 -11.91 17.31
CA GLN A 121 -3.21 -12.63 17.18
C GLN A 121 -4.09 -12.49 18.43
N ASN A 122 -3.51 -12.57 19.63
CA ASN A 122 -4.25 -12.28 20.88
C ASN A 122 -4.68 -10.80 20.95
N GLY A 123 -3.84 -9.87 20.50
CA GLY A 123 -4.20 -8.46 20.36
C GLY A 123 -5.45 -8.27 19.49
N LEU A 124 -5.48 -8.89 18.31
CA LEU A 124 -6.65 -8.85 17.43
C LEU A 124 -7.89 -9.48 18.07
N ARG A 125 -7.74 -10.65 18.70
CA ARG A 125 -8.86 -11.29 19.42
C ARG A 125 -9.45 -10.37 20.46
N TRP A 126 -8.63 -9.71 21.28
CA TRP A 126 -9.10 -8.73 22.24
C TRP A 126 -9.81 -7.54 21.59
N ARG A 127 -9.19 -6.91 20.58
CA ARG A 127 -9.79 -5.73 19.94
C ARG A 127 -11.14 -6.04 19.30
N ILE A 128 -11.33 -7.25 18.78
CA ILE A 128 -12.57 -7.66 18.13
C ILE A 128 -13.63 -8.13 19.15
N SER A 129 -13.30 -9.05 20.06
CA SER A 129 -14.28 -9.66 20.98
C SER A 129 -14.49 -8.90 22.28
N GLY A 130 -13.53 -8.07 22.71
CA GLY A 130 -13.51 -7.43 24.02
C GLY A 130 -13.04 -8.34 25.16
N ASP A 131 -12.71 -9.62 24.89
CA ASP A 131 -12.27 -10.57 25.91
C ASP A 131 -10.87 -10.21 26.43
N THR A 132 -10.81 -9.85 27.72
CA THR A 132 -9.58 -9.40 28.37
C THR A 132 -8.56 -10.53 28.58
N ALA A 133 -8.94 -11.81 28.52
CA ALA A 133 -7.97 -12.90 28.61
C ALA A 133 -6.96 -12.85 27.45
N HIS A 134 -7.40 -12.43 26.26
CA HIS A 134 -6.52 -12.23 25.10
C HIS A 134 -5.65 -10.97 25.23
N ARG A 135 -6.20 -9.88 25.78
CA ARG A 135 -5.42 -8.67 26.13
C ARG A 135 -4.26 -9.04 27.07
N ASP A 136 -4.59 -9.74 28.15
CA ASP A 136 -3.64 -10.09 29.20
C ASP A 136 -2.57 -11.05 28.69
N CYS A 137 -2.93 -11.97 27.78
CA CYS A 137 -1.98 -12.81 27.06
C CYS A 137 -1.00 -11.99 26.20
N ALA A 138 -1.50 -11.08 25.36
CA ALA A 138 -0.65 -10.23 24.51
C ALA A 138 0.29 -9.35 25.36
N VAL A 139 -0.24 -8.69 26.39
CA VAL A 139 0.55 -7.89 27.34
C VAL A 139 1.62 -8.73 28.04
N ARG A 140 1.28 -9.94 28.51
CA ARG A 140 2.23 -10.85 29.16
C ARG A 140 3.37 -11.24 28.22
N ILE A 141 3.08 -11.55 26.96
CA ILE A 141 4.13 -11.89 25.97
C ILE A 141 5.07 -10.70 25.75
N LEU A 142 4.52 -9.52 25.48
CA LEU A 142 5.31 -8.31 25.16
C LEU A 142 6.12 -7.82 26.37
N ASN A 143 5.56 -7.89 27.57
CA ASN A 143 6.28 -7.59 28.81
C ASN A 143 7.39 -8.59 29.09
N ALA A 144 7.16 -9.88 28.83
CA ALA A 144 8.16 -10.92 29.03
C ALA A 144 9.37 -10.71 28.12
N TRP A 145 9.15 -10.47 26.82
CA TRP A 145 10.25 -10.20 25.88
C TRP A 145 10.99 -8.90 26.18
N SER A 146 10.27 -7.80 26.45
CA SER A 146 10.91 -6.52 26.80
C SER A 146 11.65 -6.53 28.14
N GLY A 147 11.32 -7.46 29.04
CA GLY A 147 12.03 -7.66 30.31
C GLY A 147 13.27 -8.55 30.21
N THR A 148 13.47 -9.25 29.08
CA THR A 148 14.50 -10.30 28.98
C THR A 148 15.43 -10.11 27.78
N LEU A 149 14.92 -9.76 26.60
CA LEU A 149 15.73 -9.66 25.38
C LEU A 149 16.77 -8.53 25.48
N LYS A 150 18.04 -8.87 25.28
CA LYS A 150 19.16 -7.94 25.31
C LYS A 150 19.85 -7.80 23.96
N GLU A 151 19.87 -8.86 23.15
CA GLU A 151 20.63 -8.89 21.89
C GLU A 151 19.97 -9.78 20.84
N ILE A 152 20.09 -9.38 19.57
CA ILE A 152 19.91 -10.26 18.41
C ILE A 152 21.27 -10.43 17.73
N GLY A 153 21.75 -11.66 17.69
CA GLY A 153 23.04 -12.05 17.14
C GLY A 153 22.92 -13.09 16.02
N GLY A 154 24.07 -13.66 15.66
CA GLY A 154 24.26 -14.49 14.47
C GLY A 154 25.17 -13.80 13.45
N TRP A 155 25.23 -14.30 12.22
CA TRP A 155 25.90 -13.60 11.11
C TRP A 155 25.02 -12.46 10.58
N THR A 156 25.12 -12.14 9.30
CA THR A 156 24.38 -11.06 8.64
C THR A 156 22.87 -11.20 8.79
N GLU A 157 22.35 -12.42 8.89
CA GLU A 157 20.93 -12.74 9.13
C GLU A 157 20.33 -12.12 10.41
N THR A 158 21.16 -11.61 11.33
CA THR A 158 20.68 -10.77 12.44
C THR A 158 19.85 -9.57 11.94
N SER A 159 20.20 -9.00 10.77
CA SER A 159 19.46 -7.91 10.14
C SER A 159 18.07 -8.35 9.65
N LEU A 160 17.89 -9.61 9.24
CA LEU A 160 16.57 -10.16 8.92
C LEU A 160 15.75 -10.39 10.19
N ALA A 161 16.36 -10.93 11.24
CA ALA A 161 15.68 -11.10 12.53
C ALA A 161 15.23 -9.75 13.11
N ALA A 162 16.10 -8.76 13.13
CA ALA A 162 15.77 -7.42 13.60
C ALA A 162 14.72 -6.75 12.72
N GLY A 163 14.81 -6.87 11.39
CA GLY A 163 13.85 -6.28 10.46
C GLY A 163 12.47 -6.90 10.60
N ILE A 164 12.37 -8.21 10.40
CA ILE A 164 11.08 -8.93 10.39
C ILE A 164 10.42 -8.85 11.77
N TYR A 165 11.13 -9.25 12.83
CA TYR A 165 10.48 -9.35 14.14
C TYR A 165 10.31 -7.99 14.81
N GLY A 166 11.10 -6.98 14.44
CA GLY A 166 10.96 -5.62 14.97
C GLY A 166 9.64 -4.97 14.58
N TYR A 167 9.28 -5.01 13.29
CA TYR A 167 7.99 -4.44 12.85
C TYR A 167 6.79 -5.23 13.38
N GLN A 168 6.93 -6.56 13.46
CA GLN A 168 5.88 -7.43 14.01
C GLN A 168 5.65 -7.17 15.50
N ALA A 169 6.73 -7.01 16.28
CA ALA A 169 6.67 -6.68 17.69
C ALA A 169 6.01 -5.31 17.92
N ALA A 170 6.37 -4.29 17.14
CA ALA A 170 5.77 -2.96 17.22
C ALA A 170 4.26 -2.99 16.89
N ASN A 171 3.86 -3.68 15.82
CA ASN A 171 2.44 -3.83 15.45
C ASN A 171 1.63 -4.59 16.50
N ALA A 172 2.19 -5.66 17.10
CA ALA A 172 1.55 -6.35 18.21
C ALA A 172 1.39 -5.45 19.45
N ALA A 173 2.42 -4.69 19.80
CA ALA A 173 2.40 -3.76 20.92
C ALA A 173 1.40 -2.61 20.74
N GLU A 174 1.21 -2.14 19.51
CA GLU A 174 0.27 -1.08 19.20
C GLU A 174 -1.18 -1.45 19.48
N LEU A 175 -1.56 -2.72 19.22
CA LEU A 175 -2.91 -3.20 19.54
C LEU A 175 -3.22 -3.09 21.04
N VAL A 176 -2.19 -3.18 21.90
CA VAL A 176 -2.27 -3.10 23.37
C VAL A 176 -1.61 -1.85 23.95
N ARG A 177 -1.40 -0.81 23.14
CA ARG A 177 -0.64 0.40 23.52
C ARG A 177 -1.04 1.01 24.86
N ASP A 178 -2.35 1.03 25.14
CA ASP A 178 -2.94 1.63 26.33
C ASP A 178 -3.59 0.59 27.26
N ALA A 179 -3.27 -0.70 27.07
CA ALA A 179 -3.77 -1.77 27.92
C ALA A 179 -3.17 -1.66 29.34
N PRO A 180 -3.98 -1.86 30.41
CA PRO A 180 -3.46 -1.91 31.77
C PRO A 180 -2.34 -2.95 31.93
N GLY A 181 -1.27 -2.57 32.64
CA GLY A 181 -0.14 -3.45 32.93
C GLY A 181 0.89 -3.59 31.80
N PHE A 182 0.67 -3.01 30.62
CA PHE A 182 1.69 -2.99 29.57
C PHE A 182 2.81 -2.00 29.93
N ASP A 183 4.05 -2.50 30.07
CA ASP A 183 5.23 -1.67 30.33
C ASP A 183 5.72 -1.06 29.02
N ARG A 184 4.97 -0.06 28.54
CA ARG A 184 5.22 0.62 27.27
C ARG A 184 6.60 1.28 27.26
N ALA A 185 7.04 1.86 28.39
CA ALA A 185 8.33 2.54 28.46
C ALA A 185 9.51 1.56 28.25
N ARG A 186 9.47 0.39 28.91
CA ARG A 186 10.46 -0.66 28.69
C ARG A 186 10.41 -1.22 27.27
N PHE A 187 9.21 -1.43 26.73
CA PHE A 187 9.05 -1.92 25.36
C PHE A 187 9.64 -0.94 24.33
N ARG A 188 9.37 0.36 24.45
CA ARG A 188 9.97 1.42 23.61
C ARG A 188 11.50 1.38 23.64
N THR A 189 12.06 1.12 24.82
CA THR A 189 13.51 1.01 25.03
C THR A 189 14.09 -0.23 24.33
N MET A 190 13.44 -1.39 24.44
CA MET A 190 13.85 -2.61 23.73
C MET A 190 13.86 -2.38 22.21
N LEU A 191 12.78 -1.81 21.66
CA LEU A 191 12.69 -1.50 20.23
C LEU A 191 13.83 -0.58 19.77
N ALA A 192 14.12 0.48 20.52
CA ALA A 192 15.17 1.43 20.17
C ALA A 192 16.59 0.84 20.28
N ASN A 193 16.87 0.06 21.33
CA ASN A 193 18.24 -0.37 21.63
C ASN A 193 18.61 -1.68 20.93
N VAL A 194 17.66 -2.62 20.81
CA VAL A 194 17.92 -3.96 20.25
C VAL A 194 17.63 -3.98 18.75
N PHE A 195 16.45 -3.53 18.34
CA PHE A 195 16.01 -3.66 16.94
C PHE A 195 16.55 -2.52 16.06
N TYR A 196 16.22 -1.27 16.40
CA TYR A 196 16.59 -0.11 15.59
C TYR A 196 18.09 -0.01 15.35
N THR A 197 18.93 -0.31 16.35
CA THR A 197 20.40 -0.30 16.19
C THR A 197 20.85 -1.18 15.03
N LEU A 198 20.36 -2.41 14.96
CA LEU A 198 20.69 -3.36 13.88
C LEU A 198 20.06 -2.95 12.55
N ASN A 199 18.82 -2.45 12.57
CA ASN A 199 18.13 -2.02 11.35
C ASN A 199 18.85 -0.83 10.69
N ASN A 200 19.15 0.19 11.47
CA ASN A 200 19.87 1.38 11.02
C ASN A 200 21.28 1.01 10.54
N ASP A 201 21.98 0.17 11.30
CA ASP A 201 23.31 -0.30 10.93
C ASP A 201 23.31 -1.02 9.58
N PHE A 202 22.33 -1.89 9.35
CA PHE A 202 22.16 -2.57 8.07
C PHE A 202 21.92 -1.59 6.92
N LEU A 203 20.94 -0.70 7.02
CA LEU A 203 20.63 0.25 5.95
C LEU A 203 21.78 1.23 5.65
N VAL A 204 22.62 1.53 6.64
CA VAL A 204 23.78 2.44 6.48
C VAL A 204 25.02 1.71 6.00
N ARG A 205 25.39 0.58 6.60
CA ARG A 205 26.67 -0.12 6.37
C ARG A 205 26.55 -1.40 5.54
N ARG A 206 25.39 -2.06 5.48
CA ARG A 206 25.16 -3.32 4.73
C ARG A 206 26.29 -4.32 4.99
N HIS A 207 26.67 -4.48 6.24
CA HIS A 207 27.79 -5.34 6.66
C HIS A 207 29.11 -5.08 5.91
N GLY A 208 29.35 -3.86 5.43
CA GLY A 208 30.56 -3.46 4.69
C GLY A 208 30.59 -3.92 3.24
N THR A 209 29.45 -4.35 2.68
CA THR A 209 29.32 -4.82 1.30
C THR A 209 28.81 -3.71 0.38
N CYS A 210 28.83 -3.98 -0.93
CA CYS A 210 28.30 -3.05 -1.92
C CYS A 210 26.77 -2.94 -1.89
N ASP A 211 26.24 -1.85 -2.46
CA ASP A 211 24.81 -1.52 -2.41
C ASP A 211 23.90 -2.57 -3.06
N GLY A 212 24.42 -3.36 -4.02
CA GLY A 212 23.68 -4.43 -4.69
C GLY A 212 23.72 -5.79 -4.00
N HIS A 213 24.44 -5.94 -2.87
CA HIS A 213 24.73 -7.26 -2.31
C HIS A 213 23.50 -7.99 -1.77
N TYR A 214 22.64 -7.25 -1.07
CA TYR A 214 21.45 -7.81 -0.43
C TYR A 214 20.21 -7.65 -1.31
N TRP A 215 19.34 -8.66 -1.27
CA TRP A 215 18.05 -8.65 -1.96
C TRP A 215 17.07 -7.68 -1.31
N ALA A 216 16.08 -7.22 -2.08
CA ALA A 216 15.13 -6.20 -1.62
C ALA A 216 14.45 -6.52 -0.28
N ASN A 217 14.07 -7.78 -0.02
CA ASN A 217 13.43 -8.17 1.24
C ASN A 217 14.24 -7.80 2.51
N TRP A 218 15.57 -7.74 2.42
CA TRP A 218 16.42 -7.34 3.54
C TRP A 218 16.22 -5.86 3.87
N ASP A 219 16.28 -4.99 2.87
CA ASP A 219 16.01 -3.57 3.04
C ASP A 219 14.58 -3.35 3.52
N LEU A 220 13.60 -3.98 2.86
CA LEU A 220 12.18 -3.76 3.14
C LEU A 220 11.79 -4.10 4.58
N CYS A 221 12.25 -5.22 5.13
CA CYS A 221 11.93 -5.55 6.53
C CYS A 221 12.63 -4.60 7.53
N ASN A 222 13.84 -4.14 7.22
CA ASN A 222 14.55 -3.17 8.06
C ASN A 222 13.90 -1.78 7.99
N MET A 223 13.42 -1.36 6.81
CA MET A 223 12.62 -0.15 6.62
C MET A 223 11.30 -0.21 7.39
N ALA A 224 10.57 -1.33 7.29
CA ALA A 224 9.33 -1.57 8.03
C ALA A 224 9.55 -1.50 9.55
N SER A 225 10.63 -2.11 10.04
CA SER A 225 11.00 -2.02 11.46
C SER A 225 11.26 -0.58 11.88
N ILE A 226 12.11 0.17 11.17
CA ILE A 226 12.42 1.57 11.53
C ILE A 226 11.15 2.44 11.50
N LEU A 227 10.29 2.29 10.48
CA LEU A 227 9.04 3.04 10.39
C LEU A 227 8.12 2.73 11.57
N SER A 228 7.90 1.44 11.87
CA SER A 228 7.04 1.00 12.96
C SER A 228 7.55 1.44 14.34
N ILE A 229 8.87 1.38 14.57
CA ILE A 229 9.52 1.89 15.78
C ILE A 229 9.35 3.42 15.87
N GLY A 230 9.52 4.13 14.75
CA GLY A 230 9.31 5.58 14.68
C GLY A 230 7.88 5.96 15.07
N ILE A 231 6.87 5.29 14.51
CA ILE A 231 5.47 5.53 14.84
C ILE A 231 5.21 5.19 16.31
N PHE A 232 5.53 3.96 16.75
CA PHE A 232 5.24 3.51 18.12
C PHE A 232 5.93 4.36 19.21
N ASN A 233 7.16 4.83 18.94
CA ASN A 233 7.93 5.68 19.83
C ASN A 233 7.67 7.18 19.64
N ASP A 234 6.74 7.59 18.77
CA ASP A 234 6.52 9.01 18.45
C ASP A 234 7.82 9.72 18.00
N ASP A 235 8.71 9.00 17.32
CA ASP A 235 10.04 9.46 16.90
C ASP A 235 10.04 9.82 15.41
N LYS A 236 9.87 11.11 15.14
CA LYS A 236 9.85 11.65 13.78
C LYS A 236 11.14 11.40 13.00
N ALA A 237 12.30 11.39 13.64
CA ALA A 237 13.56 11.20 12.91
C ALA A 237 13.62 9.80 12.29
N LYS A 238 13.08 8.78 12.97
CA LYS A 238 13.01 7.41 12.47
C LYS A 238 11.97 7.25 11.36
N VAL A 239 10.80 7.90 11.50
CA VAL A 239 9.80 7.93 10.42
C VAL A 239 10.40 8.58 9.17
N ASP A 240 10.98 9.76 9.30
CA ASP A 240 11.62 10.48 8.20
C ASP A 240 12.73 9.65 7.56
N GLN A 241 13.55 8.96 8.35
CA GLN A 241 14.60 8.08 7.85
C GLN A 241 14.04 6.96 6.97
N ALA A 242 12.97 6.29 7.42
CA ALA A 242 12.40 5.17 6.69
C ALA A 242 11.74 5.64 5.36
N ILE A 243 11.03 6.78 5.40
CA ILE A 243 10.44 7.39 4.21
C ILE A 243 11.51 7.90 3.24
N GLU A 244 12.59 8.51 3.75
CA GLU A 244 13.72 8.93 2.92
C GLU A 244 14.40 7.73 2.25
N TYR A 245 14.56 6.61 2.95
CA TYR A 245 15.13 5.40 2.36
C TYR A 245 14.23 4.80 1.27
N PHE A 246 12.90 4.89 1.42
CA PHE A 246 11.98 4.47 0.36
C PHE A 246 12.24 5.21 -0.96
N TRP A 247 12.50 6.52 -0.90
CA TRP A 247 12.75 7.32 -2.09
C TRP A 247 14.19 7.24 -2.59
N ASN A 248 15.16 7.34 -1.68
CA ASN A 248 16.57 7.61 -2.00
C ASN A 248 17.55 6.57 -1.39
N GLY A 249 17.03 5.45 -0.89
CA GLY A 249 17.83 4.36 -0.33
C GLY A 249 18.77 3.76 -1.36
N LYS A 250 20.01 3.49 -0.93
CA LYS A 250 21.05 2.96 -1.81
C LYS A 250 20.89 1.47 -2.12
N GLY A 251 20.35 0.70 -1.17
CA GLY A 251 20.13 -0.73 -1.35
C GLY A 251 18.88 -1.05 -2.17
N GLN A 252 18.56 -2.34 -2.28
CA GLN A 252 17.54 -2.85 -3.20
C GLN A 252 16.09 -2.63 -2.75
N GLY A 253 15.85 -2.06 -1.56
CA GLY A 253 14.49 -1.80 -1.05
C GLY A 253 13.88 -0.45 -1.42
N SER A 254 14.67 0.49 -1.97
CA SER A 254 14.12 1.77 -2.44
C SER A 254 13.23 1.56 -3.67
N ILE A 255 12.24 2.44 -3.86
CA ILE A 255 11.20 2.26 -4.88
C ILE A 255 11.74 2.22 -6.32
N GLU A 256 12.90 2.83 -6.58
CA GLU A 256 13.58 2.76 -7.87
C GLU A 256 14.29 1.42 -8.07
N HIS A 257 14.99 0.91 -7.05
CA HIS A 257 15.77 -0.33 -7.16
C HIS A 257 14.91 -1.58 -7.03
N VAL A 258 13.87 -1.57 -6.20
CA VAL A 258 12.97 -2.71 -6.00
C VAL A 258 12.09 -2.98 -7.24
N ILE A 259 11.86 -1.95 -8.06
CA ILE A 259 11.12 -2.02 -9.33
C ILE A 259 12.01 -1.46 -10.44
N PRO A 260 13.02 -2.23 -10.89
CA PRO A 260 14.03 -1.76 -11.84
C PRO A 260 13.47 -1.55 -13.26
N PHE A 261 12.41 -2.27 -13.65
CA PHE A 261 11.87 -2.20 -15.01
C PHE A 261 10.35 -2.12 -15.01
N ILE A 262 9.81 -1.22 -15.84
CA ILE A 262 8.37 -1.06 -16.08
C ILE A 262 8.06 -1.53 -17.51
N HIS A 263 7.07 -2.43 -17.63
CA HIS A 263 6.61 -3.06 -18.86
C HIS A 263 5.15 -2.68 -19.13
N GLY A 264 4.90 -1.38 -19.34
CA GLY A 264 3.53 -0.85 -19.48
C GLY A 264 2.78 -0.93 -18.14
N ASP A 265 1.70 -1.72 -18.10
CA ASP A 265 0.86 -1.89 -16.90
C ASP A 265 1.41 -2.92 -15.91
N LEU A 266 2.54 -3.57 -16.22
CA LEU A 266 3.26 -4.48 -15.34
C LEU A 266 4.65 -3.93 -15.00
N ALA A 267 5.23 -4.33 -13.87
CA ALA A 267 6.58 -3.95 -13.52
C ALA A 267 7.35 -5.11 -12.89
N GLN A 268 8.59 -5.33 -13.33
CA GLN A 268 9.42 -6.43 -12.84
C GLN A 268 9.84 -6.15 -11.41
N TRP A 269 9.60 -7.11 -10.51
CA TRP A 269 10.08 -7.06 -9.13
C TRP A 269 11.53 -7.55 -9.06
N GLN A 270 12.37 -6.85 -8.30
CA GLN A 270 13.82 -7.08 -8.21
C GLN A 270 14.21 -8.55 -7.96
N GLU A 271 13.48 -9.27 -7.11
CA GLU A 271 13.78 -10.67 -6.77
C GLU A 271 13.22 -11.72 -7.74
N SER A 272 12.53 -11.30 -8.81
CA SER A 272 11.79 -12.23 -9.69
C SER A 272 12.68 -13.30 -10.35
N GLY A 273 13.95 -12.98 -10.62
CA GLY A 273 14.91 -13.93 -11.20
C GLY A 273 15.55 -14.88 -10.16
N ARG A 274 15.35 -14.63 -8.86
CA ARG A 274 15.87 -15.47 -7.76
C ARG A 274 14.94 -16.64 -7.51
N ASP A 275 13.76 -16.34 -6.97
CA ASP A 275 12.67 -17.28 -6.73
C ASP A 275 11.38 -16.52 -6.37
N GLN A 276 10.24 -17.18 -6.50
CA GLN A 276 8.93 -16.58 -6.27
C GLN A 276 8.56 -16.49 -4.79
N ALA A 277 9.16 -17.33 -3.92
CA ALA A 277 8.88 -17.29 -2.50
C ALA A 277 9.33 -15.93 -1.89
N HIS A 278 10.55 -15.49 -2.22
CA HIS A 278 11.07 -14.20 -1.78
C HIS A 278 10.48 -13.02 -2.57
N THR A 279 10.12 -13.24 -3.83
CA THR A 279 9.40 -12.23 -4.62
C THR A 279 8.07 -11.88 -3.93
N MET A 280 7.28 -12.87 -3.52
CA MET A 280 6.02 -12.63 -2.80
C MET A 280 6.24 -12.09 -1.37
N MET A 281 7.30 -12.51 -0.67
CA MET A 281 7.71 -11.88 0.59
C MET A 281 7.96 -10.38 0.41
N GLY A 282 8.67 -9.99 -0.66
CA GLY A 282 8.92 -8.59 -0.98
C GLY A 282 7.64 -7.78 -1.24
N ILE A 283 6.67 -8.36 -1.96
CA ILE A 283 5.35 -7.72 -2.15
C ILE A 283 4.66 -7.49 -0.81
N GLY A 284 4.67 -8.49 0.09
CA GLY A 284 4.10 -8.36 1.43
C GLY A 284 4.75 -7.24 2.25
N LEU A 285 6.08 -7.26 2.39
CA LEU A 285 6.82 -6.28 3.18
C LEU A 285 6.65 -4.85 2.66
N MET A 286 6.65 -4.67 1.33
CA MET A 286 6.40 -3.36 0.73
C MET A 286 4.97 -2.89 0.99
N ALA A 287 3.97 -3.78 0.85
CA ALA A 287 2.59 -3.44 1.17
C ALA A 287 2.43 -3.05 2.65
N GLU A 288 3.04 -3.80 3.57
CA GLU A 288 2.99 -3.51 5.01
C GLU A 288 3.68 -2.18 5.34
N PHE A 289 4.83 -1.89 4.74
CA PHE A 289 5.53 -0.61 4.88
C PHE A 289 4.67 0.56 4.39
N MET A 290 4.12 0.45 3.19
CA MET A 290 3.32 1.50 2.57
C MET A 290 1.98 1.70 3.30
N GLU A 291 1.41 0.63 3.85
CA GLU A 291 0.18 0.72 4.65
C GLU A 291 0.42 1.43 5.98
N MET A 292 1.52 1.13 6.68
CA MET A 292 1.89 1.87 7.90
C MET A 292 2.11 3.36 7.61
N ALA A 293 2.71 3.70 6.46
CA ALA A 293 2.86 5.09 6.04
C ALA A 293 1.49 5.74 5.71
N TRP A 294 0.63 5.01 4.99
CA TRP A 294 -0.72 5.45 4.64
C TRP A 294 -1.57 5.75 5.89
N SER A 295 -1.47 4.92 6.92
CA SER A 295 -2.13 5.13 8.22
C SER A 295 -1.71 6.42 8.93
N GLN A 296 -0.59 7.02 8.53
CA GLN A 296 -0.11 8.31 9.00
C GLN A 296 -0.34 9.45 8.00
N GLY A 297 -1.14 9.20 6.95
CA GLY A 297 -1.44 10.19 5.91
C GLY A 297 -0.33 10.38 4.88
N ILE A 298 0.65 9.46 4.82
CA ILE A 298 1.76 9.52 3.86
C ILE A 298 1.45 8.58 2.70
N ASP A 299 1.07 9.15 1.55
CA ASP A 299 0.79 8.36 0.35
C ASP A 299 2.08 7.95 -0.37
N LEU A 300 2.44 6.68 -0.20
CA LEU A 300 3.49 6.02 -0.99
C LEU A 300 2.91 5.16 -2.11
N TYR A 301 1.62 4.82 -2.08
CA TYR A 301 0.96 3.95 -3.07
C TYR A 301 0.83 4.61 -4.46
N SER A 302 0.83 5.94 -4.52
CA SER A 302 0.92 6.69 -5.78
C SER A 302 2.34 6.81 -6.34
N ALA A 303 3.37 6.38 -5.61
CA ALA A 303 4.77 6.55 -6.01
C ALA A 303 5.05 5.94 -7.39
N ARG A 304 5.78 6.72 -8.21
CA ARG A 304 6.19 6.33 -9.58
C ARG A 304 5.01 5.84 -10.43
N ASP A 305 3.90 6.59 -10.44
CA ASP A 305 2.69 6.22 -11.21
C ASP A 305 2.13 4.87 -10.75
N SER A 306 2.02 4.71 -9.43
CA SER A 306 1.66 3.46 -8.75
C SER A 306 2.45 2.25 -9.26
N ALA A 307 3.77 2.38 -9.35
CA ALA A 307 4.66 1.30 -9.80
C ALA A 307 4.48 0.03 -8.97
N PHE A 308 4.20 0.16 -7.66
CA PHE A 308 3.96 -0.98 -6.79
C PHE A 308 2.70 -1.79 -7.20
N ALA A 309 1.63 -1.13 -7.67
CA ALA A 309 0.47 -1.84 -8.21
C ALA A 309 0.84 -2.68 -9.44
N LYS A 310 1.63 -2.10 -10.34
CA LYS A 310 2.12 -2.76 -11.56
C LYS A 310 3.02 -3.96 -11.21
N ALA A 311 3.82 -3.84 -10.15
CA ALA A 311 4.66 -4.92 -9.65
C ALA A 311 3.86 -6.03 -8.96
N ALA A 312 2.86 -5.68 -8.15
CA ALA A 312 1.98 -6.67 -7.54
C ALA A 312 1.18 -7.45 -8.60
N GLU A 313 0.65 -6.78 -9.62
CA GLU A 313 0.00 -7.43 -10.78
C GLU A 313 0.98 -8.32 -11.55
N TYR A 314 2.22 -7.89 -11.76
CA TYR A 314 3.27 -8.68 -12.41
C TYR A 314 3.56 -9.98 -11.65
N VAL A 315 3.82 -9.87 -10.34
CA VAL A 315 4.16 -11.03 -9.51
C VAL A 315 2.97 -11.97 -9.39
N ALA A 316 1.76 -11.44 -9.18
CA ALA A 316 0.54 -12.25 -9.13
C ALA A 316 0.29 -12.97 -10.46
N ARG A 317 0.42 -12.27 -11.60
CA ARG A 317 0.23 -12.86 -12.94
C ARG A 317 1.16 -14.04 -13.16
N TYR A 318 2.43 -13.88 -12.82
CA TYR A 318 3.40 -14.95 -12.98
C TYR A 318 3.08 -16.14 -12.05
N ASN A 319 2.74 -15.88 -10.79
CA ASN A 319 2.38 -16.92 -9.82
C ASN A 319 1.02 -17.59 -10.11
N ASN A 320 0.15 -16.98 -10.90
CA ASN A 320 -1.05 -17.61 -11.46
C ASN A 320 -0.74 -18.60 -12.61
N GLY A 321 0.51 -18.71 -13.04
CA GLY A 321 0.92 -19.60 -14.14
C GLY A 321 1.00 -18.92 -15.51
N HIS A 322 0.73 -17.62 -15.60
CA HIS A 322 0.86 -16.87 -16.85
C HIS A 322 2.28 -16.36 -17.11
N SER A 323 2.60 -16.06 -18.36
CA SER A 323 3.88 -15.43 -18.71
C SER A 323 3.88 -13.93 -18.39
N VAL A 324 5.08 -13.41 -18.12
CA VAL A 324 5.38 -11.99 -17.92
C VAL A 324 6.67 -11.64 -18.68
N PRO A 325 6.84 -10.40 -19.15
CA PRO A 325 8.11 -9.95 -19.72
C PRO A 325 9.21 -9.94 -18.66
N PHE A 326 10.44 -10.30 -19.02
CA PHE A 326 11.57 -10.22 -18.09
C PHE A 326 12.75 -9.53 -18.79
N THR A 327 13.22 -8.43 -18.22
CA THR A 327 14.47 -7.79 -18.61
C THR A 327 15.60 -8.28 -17.72
N LYS A 328 16.75 -8.57 -18.36
CA LYS A 328 17.96 -9.01 -17.68
C LYS A 328 18.25 -8.14 -16.46
N PHE A 329 18.22 -8.75 -15.30
CA PHE A 329 18.50 -8.07 -14.03
C PHE A 329 19.99 -8.22 -13.71
N VAL A 330 20.65 -7.12 -13.40
CA VAL A 330 22.09 -7.05 -13.09
C VAL A 330 22.25 -6.49 -11.68
N TRP A 331 23.11 -7.12 -10.89
CA TRP A 331 23.48 -6.61 -9.56
C TRP A 331 24.94 -6.91 -9.26
N TYR A 332 25.45 -6.30 -8.19
CA TYR A 332 26.81 -6.47 -7.73
C TYR A 332 26.79 -7.07 -6.32
N ASN A 333 27.58 -8.10 -6.05
CA ASN A 333 27.57 -8.79 -4.76
C ASN A 333 28.91 -8.77 -4.02
N GLY A 334 28.84 -8.91 -2.70
CA GLY A 334 29.98 -9.02 -1.80
C GLY A 334 30.72 -7.69 -1.58
N HIS A 335 31.88 -7.80 -0.94
CA HIS A 335 32.76 -6.66 -0.64
C HIS A 335 33.49 -6.11 -1.88
N ASN A 336 33.65 -6.94 -2.91
CA ASN A 336 34.40 -6.59 -4.13
C ASN A 336 33.49 -6.14 -5.28
N CYS A 337 32.18 -5.95 -5.03
CA CYS A 337 31.21 -5.58 -6.05
C CYS A 337 31.25 -6.50 -7.29
N THR A 338 31.23 -7.82 -7.09
CA THR A 338 31.32 -8.75 -8.22
C THR A 338 30.05 -8.71 -9.05
N TYR A 339 30.18 -8.61 -10.37
CA TYR A 339 29.05 -8.59 -11.31
C TYR A 339 28.28 -9.91 -11.28
N ASN A 340 26.95 -9.82 -11.23
CA ASN A 340 26.02 -10.94 -11.36
C ASN A 340 24.85 -10.54 -12.25
N GLU A 341 24.23 -11.53 -12.89
CA GLU A 341 23.04 -11.32 -13.71
C GLU A 341 22.06 -12.48 -13.65
N GLN A 342 20.80 -12.17 -13.89
CA GLN A 342 19.71 -13.10 -14.15
C GLN A 342 19.10 -12.72 -15.48
N THR A 343 19.08 -13.66 -16.42
CA THR A 343 18.55 -13.45 -17.78
C THR A 343 17.12 -13.97 -17.94
N VAL A 344 16.63 -14.73 -16.96
CA VAL A 344 15.30 -15.34 -16.95
C VAL A 344 14.64 -15.16 -15.59
N ILE A 345 13.31 -15.08 -15.60
CA ILE A 345 12.50 -15.20 -14.38
C ILE A 345 12.59 -16.62 -13.81
N SER A 346 12.63 -16.75 -12.49
CA SER A 346 12.76 -18.06 -11.83
C SER A 346 11.40 -18.71 -11.59
N GLU A 347 11.25 -19.96 -12.02
CA GLU A 347 10.09 -20.82 -11.72
C GLU A 347 10.12 -21.36 -10.26
N GLY A 348 11.21 -21.15 -9.51
CA GLY A 348 11.36 -21.65 -8.15
C GLY A 348 10.28 -21.11 -7.22
N GLY A 349 9.49 -21.99 -6.60
CA GLY A 349 8.42 -21.60 -5.68
C GLY A 349 7.19 -20.95 -6.35
N ARG A 350 7.06 -21.04 -7.68
CA ARG A 350 5.94 -20.44 -8.41
C ARG A 350 4.59 -21.00 -7.96
N GLY A 351 3.65 -20.09 -7.70
CA GLY A 351 2.29 -20.42 -7.26
C GLY A 351 2.18 -20.79 -5.78
N GLN A 352 3.26 -20.62 -5.00
CA GLN A 352 3.18 -20.79 -3.54
C GLN A 352 2.17 -19.82 -2.91
N ILE A 353 1.57 -20.26 -1.82
CA ILE A 353 0.49 -19.55 -1.14
C ILE A 353 1.06 -18.76 0.05
N ARG A 354 0.79 -17.45 0.10
CA ARG A 354 1.21 -16.52 1.16
C ARG A 354 0.12 -15.49 1.47
N PRO A 355 -0.03 -15.01 2.71
CA PRO A 355 -1.08 -14.07 3.13
C PRO A 355 -0.71 -12.59 2.88
N VAL A 356 -0.46 -12.23 1.62
CA VAL A 356 0.03 -10.88 1.25
C VAL A 356 -0.91 -10.14 0.30
N TRP A 357 -1.93 -10.82 -0.23
CA TRP A 357 -2.70 -10.32 -1.37
C TRP A 357 -3.88 -9.46 -0.94
N GLU A 358 -4.48 -9.75 0.21
CA GLU A 358 -5.66 -9.02 0.67
C GLU A 358 -5.34 -7.55 0.96
N LEU A 359 -4.20 -7.27 1.58
CA LEU A 359 -3.78 -5.90 1.88
C LEU A 359 -3.64 -5.09 0.59
N VAL A 360 -2.91 -5.64 -0.39
CA VAL A 360 -2.72 -5.02 -1.71
C VAL A 360 -4.05 -4.79 -2.42
N TYR A 361 -4.91 -5.81 -2.45
CA TYR A 361 -6.21 -5.74 -3.11
C TYR A 361 -7.13 -4.71 -2.43
N SER A 362 -7.19 -4.73 -1.10
CA SER A 362 -8.02 -3.83 -0.33
C SER A 362 -7.60 -2.37 -0.48
N HIS A 363 -6.29 -2.10 -0.57
CA HIS A 363 -5.82 -0.76 -0.86
C HIS A 363 -6.23 -0.32 -2.28
N TYR A 364 -5.74 -1.01 -3.32
CA TYR A 364 -5.93 -0.53 -4.69
C TYR A 364 -7.37 -0.68 -5.18
N TYR A 365 -7.99 -1.85 -5.01
CA TYR A 365 -9.36 -2.07 -5.47
C TYR A 365 -10.39 -1.55 -4.48
N GLY A 366 -10.20 -1.79 -3.17
CA GLY A 366 -11.15 -1.40 -2.13
C GLY A 366 -11.20 0.12 -1.90
N ARG A 367 -10.05 0.76 -1.68
CA ARG A 367 -9.96 2.21 -1.44
C ARG A 367 -9.92 3.04 -2.71
N LEU A 368 -9.02 2.71 -3.63
CA LEU A 368 -8.75 3.56 -4.81
C LEU A 368 -9.59 3.18 -6.04
N GLY A 369 -10.35 2.09 -5.96
CA GLY A 369 -11.16 1.64 -7.07
C GLY A 369 -10.34 1.20 -8.31
N ARG A 370 -9.06 0.89 -8.17
CA ARG A 370 -8.18 0.39 -9.24
C ARG A 370 -8.40 -1.10 -9.46
N ALA A 371 -8.55 -1.52 -10.71
CA ALA A 371 -8.67 -2.93 -11.04
C ALA A 371 -7.32 -3.65 -10.79
N MET A 372 -7.39 -4.79 -10.09
CA MET A 372 -6.23 -5.63 -9.77
C MET A 372 -6.54 -7.11 -10.10
N PRO A 373 -6.72 -7.45 -11.39
CA PRO A 373 -7.25 -8.75 -11.78
C PRO A 373 -6.33 -9.93 -11.44
N ASN A 374 -5.01 -9.79 -11.59
CA ASN A 374 -4.10 -10.89 -11.27
C ASN A 374 -3.97 -11.07 -9.76
N VAL A 375 -3.93 -9.97 -9.00
CA VAL A 375 -3.95 -10.02 -7.54
C VAL A 375 -5.25 -10.64 -7.04
N LEU A 376 -6.40 -10.30 -7.63
CA LEU A 376 -7.69 -10.92 -7.29
C LEU A 376 -7.68 -12.42 -7.53
N GLU A 377 -7.13 -12.88 -8.66
CA GLU A 377 -7.03 -14.30 -8.96
C GLU A 377 -6.16 -15.03 -7.93
N MET A 378 -4.99 -14.47 -7.58
CA MET A 378 -4.17 -15.03 -6.49
C MET A 378 -4.94 -15.03 -5.17
N LEU A 379 -5.54 -13.91 -4.80
CA LEU A 379 -6.31 -13.75 -3.56
C LEU A 379 -7.45 -14.77 -3.44
N SER A 380 -8.12 -15.10 -4.55
CA SER A 380 -9.19 -16.11 -4.57
C SER A 380 -8.71 -17.52 -4.23
N LYS A 381 -7.41 -17.81 -4.40
CA LYS A 381 -6.77 -19.09 -4.03
C LYS A 381 -6.31 -19.11 -2.56
N VAL A 382 -6.15 -17.94 -1.93
CA VAL A 382 -5.60 -17.82 -0.57
C VAL A 382 -6.69 -17.56 0.49
N ARG A 383 -7.78 -16.88 0.12
CA ARG A 383 -8.85 -16.50 1.06
C ARG A 383 -9.50 -17.71 1.74
N PRO A 384 -9.88 -17.59 3.04
CA PRO A 384 -9.60 -16.46 3.93
C PRO A 384 -8.12 -16.46 4.36
N GLU A 385 -7.36 -15.37 4.24
CA GLU A 385 -5.95 -15.31 4.66
C GLU A 385 -5.77 -15.55 6.17
N GLY A 386 -4.80 -16.41 6.54
CA GLY A 386 -4.42 -16.75 7.92
C GLY A 386 -3.20 -15.98 8.41
N GLY A 387 -2.70 -16.30 9.60
CA GLY A 387 -1.53 -15.64 10.21
C GLY A 387 -0.33 -16.58 10.37
N GLY A 388 0.64 -16.20 11.20
CA GLY A 388 1.73 -17.12 11.58
C GLY A 388 1.19 -18.46 12.09
N GLY A 389 1.79 -19.56 11.64
CA GLY A 389 1.35 -20.93 11.90
C GLY A 389 0.39 -21.53 10.85
N ASP A 390 -0.16 -20.71 9.95
CA ASP A 390 -1.05 -21.19 8.87
C ASP A 390 -0.29 -21.59 7.58
N TYR A 391 0.97 -21.18 7.43
CA TYR A 391 1.74 -21.29 6.18
C TYR A 391 3.06 -22.06 6.37
N GLY A 392 3.05 -23.06 7.25
CA GLY A 392 4.21 -23.86 7.63
C GLY A 392 4.88 -23.41 8.93
N THR A 393 5.87 -24.19 9.36
CA THR A 393 6.58 -23.97 10.65
C THR A 393 7.91 -23.24 10.51
N ALA A 394 8.42 -23.11 9.30
CA ALA A 394 9.65 -22.37 9.00
C ALA A 394 9.40 -20.85 8.96
N SER A 395 10.47 -20.06 9.00
CA SER A 395 10.40 -18.59 8.99
C SER A 395 9.53 -18.01 7.88
N GLY A 396 9.54 -18.62 6.69
CA GLY A 396 8.75 -18.17 5.55
C GLY A 396 7.24 -18.04 5.81
N GLY A 397 6.69 -18.89 6.69
CA GLY A 397 5.27 -18.84 7.08
C GLY A 397 4.94 -17.70 8.07
N PHE A 398 5.95 -16.94 8.49
CA PHE A 398 5.88 -15.88 9.49
C PHE A 398 6.53 -14.57 9.01
N ASP A 399 6.91 -14.47 7.73
CA ASP A 399 7.49 -13.24 7.16
C ASP A 399 6.51 -12.04 7.21
N SER A 400 5.20 -12.33 7.17
CA SER A 400 4.08 -11.38 7.28
C SER A 400 3.17 -11.75 8.43
N LEU A 401 2.58 -10.75 9.12
CA LEU A 401 1.60 -10.98 10.20
C LEU A 401 0.31 -11.66 9.70
N GLY A 402 -0.03 -11.45 8.43
CA GLY A 402 -1.18 -12.07 7.77
C GLY A 402 -2.52 -11.61 8.32
N LEU A 403 -3.51 -12.51 8.30
CA LEU A 403 -4.90 -12.30 8.67
C LEU A 403 -5.59 -11.21 7.84
N GLY A 404 -5.15 -11.05 6.60
CA GLY A 404 -5.60 -9.95 5.77
C GLY A 404 -7.10 -9.96 5.53
N THR A 405 -7.71 -11.12 5.30
CA THR A 405 -9.16 -11.22 5.06
C THR A 405 -9.99 -10.72 6.24
N LEU A 406 -9.47 -10.85 7.46
CA LEU A 406 -10.07 -10.24 8.64
C LEU A 406 -9.73 -8.76 8.71
N ALA A 407 -8.44 -8.42 8.61
CA ALA A 407 -7.92 -7.09 8.89
C ALA A 407 -8.24 -6.02 7.83
N TYR A 408 -8.03 -6.33 6.56
CA TYR A 408 -7.88 -5.32 5.52
C TYR A 408 -9.06 -5.21 4.58
N VAL A 409 -9.92 -6.24 4.48
CA VAL A 409 -11.05 -6.23 3.55
C VAL A 409 -11.81 -4.92 3.70
N GLN A 410 -11.85 -4.17 2.60
CA GLN A 410 -12.66 -2.97 2.46
C GLN A 410 -13.70 -3.27 1.39
N GLU A 411 -14.96 -3.42 1.82
CA GLU A 411 -16.09 -3.28 0.92
C GLU A 411 -16.00 -1.88 0.29
N ARG A 412 -16.13 -1.81 -1.04
CA ARG A 412 -16.36 -0.51 -1.67
C ARG A 412 -17.61 0.08 -1.05
N LYS A 413 -17.51 1.31 -0.56
CA LYS A 413 -18.66 2.00 0.07
C LYS A 413 -19.89 1.85 -0.84
N PRO A 414 -21.06 1.46 -0.31
CA PRO A 414 -22.28 1.40 -1.09
C PRO A 414 -22.55 2.80 -1.65
N THR A 415 -22.28 3.00 -2.93
CA THR A 415 -22.64 4.21 -3.65
C THR A 415 -23.97 3.96 -4.34
N THR A 416 -24.90 4.88 -4.19
CA THR A 416 -26.10 4.94 -5.01
C THR A 416 -25.72 4.77 -6.48
N LEU A 417 -26.41 3.86 -7.19
CA LEU A 417 -26.25 3.73 -8.63
C LEU A 417 -27.01 4.87 -9.28
N ASN A 418 -26.38 5.53 -10.26
CA ASN A 418 -26.95 6.67 -10.96
C ASN A 418 -26.96 6.39 -12.46
N ARG A 419 -27.86 7.05 -13.17
CA ARG A 419 -27.93 7.11 -14.62
C ARG A 419 -27.90 8.57 -15.05
N LEU A 420 -27.36 8.84 -16.23
CA LEU A 420 -27.33 10.18 -16.83
C LEU A 420 -28.37 10.25 -17.93
N GLN A 421 -29.51 10.89 -17.67
CA GLN A 421 -30.58 11.12 -18.62
C GLN A 421 -30.29 12.37 -19.46
N SER A 422 -30.47 12.31 -20.79
CA SER A 422 -30.26 13.46 -21.67
C SER A 422 -31.37 14.51 -21.51
N TYR A 423 -31.00 15.79 -21.58
CA TYR A 423 -31.94 16.92 -21.53
C TYR A 423 -32.86 16.98 -22.76
N ASN A 424 -32.27 16.89 -23.96
CA ASN A 424 -33.01 16.99 -25.22
C ASN A 424 -33.52 15.64 -25.76
N TYR A 425 -33.10 14.51 -25.19
CA TYR A 425 -33.62 13.18 -25.49
C TYR A 425 -33.97 12.42 -24.19
N GLN A 426 -35.11 12.78 -23.58
CA GLN A 426 -35.45 12.31 -22.23
C GLN A 426 -35.76 10.80 -22.13
N ASP A 427 -35.99 10.11 -23.25
CA ASP A 427 -36.11 8.65 -23.28
C ASP A 427 -34.74 7.94 -23.27
N ARG A 428 -33.62 8.69 -23.36
CA ARG A 428 -32.27 8.15 -23.51
C ARG A 428 -31.38 8.41 -22.31
N TYR A 429 -30.50 7.45 -22.05
CA TYR A 429 -29.51 7.50 -20.99
C TYR A 429 -28.13 7.16 -21.52
N VAL A 430 -27.10 7.74 -20.89
CA VAL A 430 -25.71 7.36 -21.11
C VAL A 430 -25.52 5.89 -20.72
N ARG A 431 -24.91 5.11 -21.59
CA ARG A 431 -24.47 3.74 -21.33
C ARG A 431 -23.09 3.47 -21.90
N HIS A 432 -22.38 2.48 -21.35
CA HIS A 432 -21.20 1.90 -21.99
C HIS A 432 -21.62 0.66 -22.79
N ILE A 433 -21.20 0.43 -24.04
CA ILE A 433 -21.39 -0.82 -24.81
C ILE A 433 -20.09 -1.18 -25.52
N GLN A 434 -19.64 -2.44 -25.43
CA GLN A 434 -18.41 -2.87 -26.10
C GLN A 434 -17.22 -1.91 -25.86
N TYR A 435 -17.15 -1.33 -24.66
CA TYR A 435 -16.18 -0.31 -24.22
C TYR A 435 -16.30 1.09 -24.87
N ASP A 436 -17.29 1.33 -25.73
CA ASP A 436 -17.70 2.65 -26.23
C ASP A 436 -18.83 3.25 -25.36
N VAL A 437 -19.13 4.54 -25.49
CA VAL A 437 -20.10 5.25 -24.65
C VAL A 437 -21.09 6.08 -25.48
N ARG A 438 -22.39 5.87 -25.26
CA ARG A 438 -23.46 6.43 -26.09
C ARG A 438 -24.76 6.67 -25.32
N LEU A 439 -25.69 7.40 -25.94
CA LEU A 439 -27.07 7.55 -25.53
C LEU A 439 -27.98 6.49 -26.18
N ASP A 440 -28.63 5.68 -25.37
CA ASP A 440 -29.63 4.71 -25.83
C ASP A 440 -30.91 4.79 -24.99
N ASN A 441 -32.03 4.38 -25.60
CA ASN A 441 -33.34 4.29 -24.93
C ASN A 441 -33.70 2.84 -24.53
N THR A 442 -33.16 1.83 -25.23
CA THR A 442 -33.34 0.41 -24.91
C THR A 442 -32.02 -0.17 -24.39
N ILE A 443 -31.94 -0.40 -23.08
CA ILE A 443 -30.68 -0.77 -22.41
C ILE A 443 -30.85 -2.13 -21.73
N SER A 444 -30.12 -3.13 -22.23
CA SER A 444 -30.01 -4.45 -21.62
C SER A 444 -28.56 -4.95 -21.71
N PRO A 445 -27.96 -5.38 -20.59
CA PRO A 445 -28.46 -5.27 -19.21
C PRO A 445 -28.57 -3.82 -18.73
N ALA A 446 -29.54 -3.52 -17.85
CA ALA A 446 -29.76 -2.18 -17.30
C ALA A 446 -28.50 -1.58 -16.63
N ALA A 447 -27.64 -2.45 -16.08
CA ALA A 447 -26.40 -2.06 -15.44
C ALA A 447 -25.38 -1.39 -16.38
N ASP A 448 -25.56 -1.50 -17.71
CA ASP A 448 -24.72 -0.80 -18.68
C ASP A 448 -24.91 0.73 -18.67
N ALA A 449 -26.02 1.21 -18.11
CA ALA A 449 -26.33 2.63 -17.93
C ALA A 449 -26.28 3.08 -16.47
N GLN A 450 -25.78 2.23 -15.57
CA GLN A 450 -25.68 2.53 -14.15
C GLN A 450 -24.23 2.80 -13.77
N PHE A 451 -24.01 3.90 -13.05
CA PHE A 451 -22.70 4.38 -12.65
C PHE A 451 -22.67 4.72 -11.15
N ARG A 452 -21.58 4.34 -10.50
CA ARG A 452 -21.20 4.88 -9.20
C ARG A 452 -20.50 6.22 -9.45
N LEU A 453 -21.02 7.29 -8.87
CA LEU A 453 -20.35 8.58 -8.87
C LEU A 453 -19.44 8.61 -7.65
N VAL A 454 -18.13 8.57 -7.88
CA VAL A 454 -17.10 8.61 -6.84
C VAL A 454 -16.38 9.96 -6.88
N PRO A 455 -15.69 10.38 -5.80
CA PRO A 455 -14.77 11.51 -5.86
C PRO A 455 -13.83 11.38 -7.07
N GLY A 456 -13.54 12.50 -7.73
CA GLY A 456 -12.72 12.50 -8.93
C GLY A 456 -11.35 11.85 -8.71
N LEU A 457 -10.94 10.97 -9.62
CA LEU A 457 -9.68 10.22 -9.52
C LEU A 457 -8.43 11.12 -9.49
N ALA A 458 -8.47 12.30 -10.13
CA ALA A 458 -7.39 13.29 -10.09
C ALA A 458 -7.62 14.42 -9.08
N ASP A 459 -8.86 14.63 -8.66
CA ASP A 459 -9.26 15.71 -7.76
C ASP A 459 -10.56 15.31 -7.05
N ALA A 460 -10.50 15.16 -5.73
CA ALA A 460 -11.63 14.76 -4.91
C ALA A 460 -12.81 15.76 -4.94
N ALA A 461 -12.59 17.01 -5.37
CA ALA A 461 -13.65 17.98 -5.60
C ALA A 461 -14.44 17.72 -6.91
N GLY A 462 -13.88 16.92 -7.81
CA GLY A 462 -14.54 16.45 -9.02
C GLY A 462 -15.34 15.16 -8.81
N VAL A 463 -15.76 14.56 -9.92
CA VAL A 463 -16.50 13.30 -10.00
C VAL A 463 -15.91 12.41 -11.10
N SER A 464 -15.83 11.12 -10.80
CA SER A 464 -15.54 10.07 -11.79
C SER A 464 -16.71 9.08 -11.84
N PHE A 465 -17.00 8.57 -13.05
CA PHE A 465 -18.13 7.68 -13.30
C PHE A 465 -17.66 6.24 -13.45
N GLU A 466 -17.84 5.43 -12.42
CA GLU A 466 -17.48 4.02 -12.46
C GLU A 466 -18.67 3.15 -12.88
N ALA A 467 -18.49 2.22 -13.82
CA ALA A 467 -19.54 1.32 -14.24
C ALA A 467 -20.02 0.38 -13.12
N ALA A 468 -21.34 0.30 -12.92
CA ALA A 468 -21.94 -0.50 -11.86
C ALA A 468 -21.59 -2.00 -11.96
N ASN A 469 -21.63 -2.53 -13.19
CA ASN A 469 -21.35 -3.93 -13.53
C ASN A 469 -19.89 -4.23 -13.89
N LYS A 470 -19.02 -3.23 -13.93
CA LYS A 470 -17.57 -3.41 -14.12
C LYS A 470 -16.79 -2.60 -13.10
N PRO A 471 -16.79 -3.00 -11.81
CA PRO A 471 -15.98 -2.35 -10.79
C PRO A 471 -14.52 -2.19 -11.23
N GLY A 472 -13.97 -0.99 -11.10
CA GLY A 472 -12.65 -0.60 -11.56
C GLY A 472 -12.60 -0.03 -12.97
N TYR A 473 -13.73 0.02 -13.68
CA TYR A 473 -13.83 0.62 -15.00
C TYR A 473 -14.58 1.95 -14.95
N TYR A 474 -14.00 2.97 -15.59
CA TYR A 474 -14.49 4.35 -15.54
C TYR A 474 -14.78 4.89 -16.94
N LEU A 475 -15.79 5.76 -17.02
CA LEU A 475 -15.94 6.62 -18.20
C LEU A 475 -14.78 7.60 -18.20
N ARG A 476 -14.03 7.63 -19.31
CA ARG A 476 -12.99 8.61 -19.54
C ARG A 476 -13.04 9.06 -20.99
N HIS A 477 -12.47 10.24 -21.25
CA HIS A 477 -12.21 10.62 -22.63
C HIS A 477 -10.85 10.06 -23.11
N TYR A 478 -10.73 9.87 -24.43
CA TYR A 478 -9.50 9.55 -25.14
C TYR A 478 -9.61 10.11 -26.56
N ASN A 479 -8.70 10.99 -26.96
CA ASN A 479 -8.79 11.72 -28.23
C ASN A 479 -10.17 12.38 -28.45
N TYR A 480 -10.72 12.96 -27.38
CA TYR A 480 -12.05 13.60 -27.35
C TYR A 480 -13.26 12.67 -27.57
N ASP A 481 -13.05 11.36 -27.64
CA ASP A 481 -14.11 10.35 -27.62
C ASP A 481 -14.26 9.75 -26.22
N PHE A 482 -15.42 9.17 -25.89
CA PHE A 482 -15.61 8.50 -24.61
C PHE A 482 -15.49 6.99 -24.72
N ARG A 483 -14.80 6.40 -23.75
CA ARG A 483 -14.67 4.95 -23.59
C ARG A 483 -14.80 4.53 -22.15
N LEU A 484 -15.17 3.26 -21.95
CA LEU A 484 -15.13 2.62 -20.65
C LEU A 484 -13.82 1.84 -20.53
N ASP A 485 -12.93 2.26 -19.63
CA ASP A 485 -11.62 1.63 -19.44
C ASP A 485 -11.32 1.30 -17.98
N PRO A 486 -10.51 0.25 -17.72
CA PRO A 486 -10.05 -0.03 -16.37
C PRO A 486 -9.10 1.07 -15.90
N ASN A 487 -9.29 1.54 -14.67
CA ASN A 487 -8.35 2.48 -14.04
C ASN A 487 -6.98 1.81 -13.91
N ASN A 488 -6.02 2.31 -14.69
CA ASN A 488 -4.63 1.84 -14.67
C ASN A 488 -3.78 2.57 -13.61
N GLY A 489 -4.42 3.45 -12.82
CA GLY A 489 -3.83 4.27 -11.76
C GLY A 489 -2.86 5.33 -12.25
N SER A 490 -2.79 5.58 -13.56
CA SER A 490 -1.94 6.64 -14.08
C SER A 490 -2.52 8.02 -13.83
N SER A 491 -1.67 9.01 -13.61
CA SER A 491 -2.11 10.42 -13.46
C SER A 491 -2.88 10.92 -14.68
N THR A 492 -2.51 10.49 -15.89
CA THR A 492 -3.23 10.79 -17.13
C THR A 492 -4.63 10.18 -17.14
N PHE A 493 -4.76 8.88 -16.80
CA PHE A 493 -6.07 8.25 -16.71
C PHE A 493 -6.95 8.96 -15.69
N ALA A 494 -6.40 9.26 -14.51
CA ALA A 494 -7.10 9.96 -13.45
C ALA A 494 -7.62 11.33 -13.94
N ALA A 495 -6.79 12.09 -14.65
CA ALA A 495 -7.17 13.39 -15.21
C ALA A 495 -8.24 13.28 -16.30
N ASP A 496 -8.16 12.26 -17.17
CA ASP A 496 -9.11 12.04 -18.26
C ASP A 496 -10.45 11.43 -17.81
N ALA A 497 -10.47 10.77 -16.65
CA ALA A 497 -11.66 10.21 -16.02
C ALA A 497 -12.30 11.13 -14.97
N THR A 498 -11.72 12.32 -14.71
CA THR A 498 -12.24 13.27 -13.72
C THR A 498 -12.98 14.42 -14.40
N PHE A 499 -14.17 14.73 -13.88
CA PHE A 499 -15.03 15.81 -14.36
C PHE A 499 -15.50 16.68 -13.20
N HIS A 500 -15.77 17.95 -13.46
CA HIS A 500 -16.34 18.89 -12.50
C HIS A 500 -17.82 19.09 -12.81
N SER A 501 -18.68 18.72 -11.88
CA SER A 501 -20.13 18.94 -11.99
C SER A 501 -20.43 20.44 -11.85
N VAL A 502 -21.07 21.02 -12.86
CA VAL A 502 -21.48 22.42 -12.88
C VAL A 502 -22.98 22.54 -13.15
N ALA A 503 -23.54 23.73 -13.00
CA ALA A 503 -24.90 24.03 -13.44
C ALA A 503 -25.06 23.68 -14.93
N GLY A 504 -26.19 23.06 -15.30
CA GLY A 504 -26.45 22.63 -16.66
C GLY A 504 -26.36 23.80 -17.64
N LEU A 505 -25.70 23.58 -18.77
CA LEU A 505 -25.46 24.63 -19.76
C LEU A 505 -26.74 25.09 -20.46
N ALA A 506 -27.75 24.21 -20.62
CA ALA A 506 -29.06 24.57 -21.15
C ALA A 506 -30.07 24.95 -20.05
N ASP A 507 -29.96 24.31 -18.88
CA ASP A 507 -30.85 24.52 -17.74
C ASP A 507 -30.05 24.37 -16.44
N GLY A 508 -29.97 25.46 -15.67
CA GLY A 508 -29.19 25.51 -14.43
C GLY A 508 -29.67 24.57 -13.32
N SER A 509 -30.90 24.04 -13.41
CA SER A 509 -31.42 23.02 -12.49
C SER A 509 -30.93 21.59 -12.82
N TRP A 510 -30.37 21.39 -14.01
CA TRP A 510 -29.72 20.15 -14.46
C TRP A 510 -28.20 20.25 -14.27
N ARG A 511 -27.45 19.25 -14.74
CA ARG A 511 -25.99 19.18 -14.61
C ARG A 511 -25.29 19.11 -15.95
N SER A 512 -24.14 19.76 -16.02
CA SER A 512 -23.13 19.54 -17.07
C SER A 512 -21.82 19.15 -16.42
N PHE A 513 -20.98 18.41 -17.14
CA PHE A 513 -19.74 17.87 -16.60
C PHE A 513 -18.55 18.40 -17.39
N ARG A 514 -17.79 19.31 -16.80
CA ARG A 514 -16.60 19.92 -17.39
C ARG A 514 -15.39 19.00 -17.19
N SER A 515 -14.54 18.79 -18.19
CA SER A 515 -13.35 17.95 -18.01
C SER A 515 -12.34 18.57 -17.04
N HIS A 516 -11.65 17.73 -16.27
CA HIS A 516 -10.51 18.13 -15.46
C HIS A 516 -9.28 18.42 -16.33
N SER A 517 -8.93 17.53 -17.27
CA SER A 517 -7.76 17.73 -18.15
C SER A 517 -8.00 18.75 -19.28
N HIS A 518 -9.25 19.04 -19.65
CA HIS A 518 -9.61 20.06 -20.66
C HIS A 518 -10.74 20.98 -20.16
N PRO A 519 -10.43 22.00 -19.34
CA PRO A 519 -11.45 22.82 -18.67
C PRO A 519 -12.36 23.65 -19.58
N ASP A 520 -12.03 23.80 -20.86
CA ASP A 520 -12.85 24.44 -21.89
C ASP A 520 -13.90 23.51 -22.51
N ARG A 521 -13.92 22.23 -22.12
CA ARG A 521 -14.74 21.18 -22.72
C ARG A 521 -15.67 20.47 -21.74
N TYR A 522 -16.77 19.94 -22.27
CA TYR A 522 -17.83 19.27 -21.53
C TYR A 522 -18.16 17.92 -22.13
N ILE A 523 -18.62 16.99 -21.28
CA ILE A 523 -19.32 15.79 -21.74
C ILE A 523 -20.57 16.25 -22.50
N ARG A 524 -20.72 15.82 -23.75
CA ARG A 524 -21.95 16.00 -24.53
C ARG A 524 -22.19 14.77 -25.40
N HIS A 525 -23.40 14.61 -25.92
CA HIS A 525 -23.65 13.63 -26.98
C HIS A 525 -23.64 14.28 -28.36
N TYR A 526 -23.17 13.55 -29.39
CA TYR A 526 -23.24 13.93 -30.82
C TYR A 526 -23.54 12.68 -31.64
N ASP A 527 -24.58 12.71 -32.47
CA ASP A 527 -25.09 11.51 -33.15
C ASP A 527 -25.23 10.32 -32.18
N TYR A 528 -25.70 10.63 -30.97
CA TYR A 528 -25.83 9.74 -29.81
C TYR A 528 -24.52 9.16 -29.23
N LEU A 529 -23.34 9.45 -29.77
CA LEU A 529 -22.06 9.08 -29.14
C LEU A 529 -21.65 10.13 -28.11
N LEU A 530 -21.05 9.72 -26.99
CA LEU A 530 -20.50 10.69 -26.02
C LEU A 530 -19.16 11.22 -26.51
N LYS A 531 -19.03 12.55 -26.51
CA LYS A 531 -17.82 13.28 -26.95
C LYS A 531 -17.41 14.30 -25.90
N LEU A 532 -16.12 14.66 -25.91
CA LEU A 532 -15.58 15.76 -25.12
C LEU A 532 -15.30 16.98 -26.00
N GLU A 533 -16.17 17.98 -25.94
CA GLU A 533 -16.10 19.13 -26.85
C GLU A 533 -16.34 20.46 -26.16
N SER A 534 -15.89 21.53 -26.81
CA SER A 534 -16.26 22.89 -26.45
C SER A 534 -17.71 23.15 -26.87
N VAL A 535 -18.45 23.85 -26.02
CA VAL A 535 -19.90 24.03 -26.18
C VAL A 535 -20.24 25.50 -26.29
N SER A 536 -20.72 25.93 -27.46
CA SER A 536 -21.07 27.34 -27.74
C SER A 536 -22.48 27.53 -28.32
N THR A 537 -23.06 26.51 -28.95
CA THR A 537 -24.38 26.57 -29.58
C THR A 537 -25.50 26.18 -28.62
N ALA A 538 -26.75 26.59 -28.89
CA ALA A 538 -27.89 26.18 -28.08
C ALA A 538 -28.08 24.66 -28.08
N THR A 539 -27.94 24.02 -29.25
CA THR A 539 -27.96 22.56 -29.39
C THR A 539 -26.86 21.91 -28.57
N GLY A 540 -25.61 22.38 -28.69
CA GLY A 540 -24.50 21.83 -27.92
C GLY A 540 -24.70 21.98 -26.41
N ARG A 541 -25.30 23.08 -25.95
CA ARG A 541 -25.67 23.27 -24.53
C ARG A 541 -26.71 22.25 -24.07
N ALA A 542 -27.70 21.97 -24.91
CA ALA A 542 -28.70 20.93 -24.63
C ALA A 542 -28.06 19.52 -24.64
N ASP A 543 -27.16 19.24 -25.57
CA ASP A 543 -26.44 17.97 -25.67
C ASP A 543 -25.52 17.69 -24.48
N ALA A 544 -25.01 18.75 -23.85
CA ALA A 544 -24.13 18.70 -22.69
C ALA A 544 -24.86 18.75 -21.34
N THR A 545 -26.19 18.76 -21.34
CA THR A 545 -27.01 18.89 -20.12
C THR A 545 -27.68 17.56 -19.79
N PHE A 546 -27.53 17.09 -18.55
CA PHE A 546 -28.00 15.80 -18.07
C PHE A 546 -28.69 15.89 -16.72
N ARG A 547 -29.67 15.01 -16.50
CA ARG A 547 -30.25 14.76 -15.17
C ARG A 547 -29.62 13.50 -14.59
N ILE A 548 -29.18 13.59 -13.34
CA ILE A 548 -28.74 12.44 -12.57
C ILE A 548 -29.99 11.79 -11.96
N THR A 549 -30.24 10.53 -12.31
CA THR A 549 -31.39 9.75 -11.79
C THR A 549 -30.89 8.48 -11.12
N THR A 550 -31.54 8.02 -10.06
CA THR A 550 -31.17 6.79 -9.33
C THR A 550 -31.90 5.56 -9.86
#